data_AF-A0A8B8KB99-F1
#
_entry.id   AF-A0A8B8KB99-F1
#
_cell.length_a   1.000
_cell.length_b   1.000
_cell.length_c   1.000
_cell.angle_alpha   90.00
_cell.angle_beta   90.00
_cell.angle_gamma   90.00
#
_symmetry.space_group_name_H-M   'P 1'
#
loop_
_entity.id
_entity.type
_entity.pdbx_description
1 polymer ?
#
loop_
_entity_poly.entity_id
_entity_poly.type
_entity_poly.pdbx_seq_one_letter_code
_entity_poly.pdbx_strand_id
1 'polypeptide(L)'
;MNMTPVCPFVKAARPDDNNASKKSGENSMKHQVESESKAKKEVNDTAGASPKCPFGYDSQTFKIGPLSCMVCQALLFDTSKCVPCSHVFCKACISRFKDCPLCGADIEKIEPDANLQGVVDRFIEGHARIKRSVSSDTDGEAAESKPIIYEDVSLERGSFLVQQAMRAFRAQNLESAKSRLSLCAEDVRDQLEKVGNTSELCSQLGAVLGMLGDCCRAMGDASSAVAYFEESVQFLSKLPKDDMEITHTLSVSLNKIGDLKYYDGDLQAARSYYFKSLNVRRDVVKDNSNVPSQVLDVAVSLAKVADVDRNLGDEKVATDGFQEAIDLLESLTLKSEASALEQRS
;
A
#
# COMPACT_ATOMS: atom_id res chain seq x y z
N MET A 1 -19.14 3.86 5.77
CA MET A 1 -18.02 4.55 6.42
C MET A 1 -16.91 4.73 5.40
N ASN A 2 -16.52 5.96 5.09
CA ASN A 2 -15.38 6.23 4.19
C ASN A 2 -14.09 6.07 5.00
N MET A 3 -13.40 4.94 4.85
CA MET A 3 -12.00 4.83 5.26
C MET A 3 -11.12 5.27 4.10
N THR A 4 -10.17 6.15 4.38
CA THR A 4 -8.99 6.35 3.53
C THR A 4 -8.24 5.02 3.47
N PRO A 5 -8.04 4.42 2.29
CA PRO A 5 -7.30 3.17 2.20
C PRO A 5 -5.89 3.37 2.73
N VAL A 6 -5.53 2.60 3.74
CA VAL A 6 -4.15 2.51 4.22
C VAL A 6 -3.38 1.74 3.16
N CYS A 7 -2.19 2.21 2.82
CA CYS A 7 -1.36 1.55 1.81
C CYS A 7 -0.90 0.20 2.39
N PRO A 8 -1.14 -0.94 1.71
CA PRO A 8 -0.84 -2.27 2.23
C PRO A 8 0.66 -2.55 2.36
N PHE A 9 1.50 -1.60 1.95
CA PHE A 9 2.96 -1.66 2.00
C PHE A 9 3.55 -0.88 3.18
N VAL A 10 2.72 -0.29 4.06
CA VAL A 10 3.20 0.44 5.24
C VAL A 10 3.49 -0.57 6.36
N LYS A 11 4.77 -0.77 6.70
CA LYS A 11 5.15 -1.50 7.92
C LYS A 11 4.52 -0.80 9.13
N ALA A 12 3.66 -1.50 9.86
CA ALA A 12 3.16 -1.04 11.14
C ALA A 12 4.35 -0.70 12.06
N ALA A 13 4.50 0.58 12.40
CA ALA A 13 5.42 0.99 13.45
C ALA A 13 4.90 0.35 14.75
N ARG A 14 5.72 -0.52 15.36
CA ARG A 14 5.43 -1.07 16.69
C ARG A 14 5.31 0.09 17.68
N PRO A 15 4.26 0.14 18.52
CA PRO A 15 4.19 1.12 19.58
C PRO A 15 4.98 0.57 20.77
N ASP A 16 6.26 0.89 20.86
CA ASP A 16 7.01 0.83 22.12
C ASP A 16 8.28 1.68 21.98
N ASP A 17 8.14 2.94 22.37
CA ASP A 17 9.13 3.70 23.17
C ASP A 17 8.69 5.16 23.18
N ASN A 18 7.74 5.47 24.06
CA ASN A 18 7.52 6.85 24.49
C ASN A 18 7.07 6.86 25.96
N ASN A 19 8.04 6.84 26.87
CA ASN A 19 7.83 7.38 28.20
C ASN A 19 9.11 8.01 28.76
N ALA A 20 9.26 9.32 28.56
CA ALA A 20 9.90 10.22 29.54
C ALA A 20 9.60 11.69 29.18
N SER A 21 8.46 12.15 29.65
CA SER A 21 8.30 13.41 30.41
C SER A 21 8.96 14.69 29.87
N LYS A 22 8.12 15.55 29.27
CA LYS A 22 8.29 17.01 29.30
C LYS A 22 8.26 17.50 30.76
N LYS A 23 9.25 18.32 31.16
CA LYS A 23 9.03 19.45 32.08
C LYS A 23 9.77 20.70 31.59
N SER A 24 8.93 21.68 31.26
CA SER A 24 9.08 23.14 31.30
C SER A 24 10.31 23.76 31.98
N GLY A 25 10.80 24.86 31.43
CA GLY A 25 11.59 25.85 32.19
C GLY A 25 12.22 26.92 31.30
N GLU A 26 11.89 28.18 31.56
CA GLU A 26 12.22 29.40 30.82
C GLU A 26 13.69 29.87 30.94
N ASN A 27 14.07 30.77 30.02
CA ASN A 27 14.99 31.91 30.17
C ASN A 27 16.35 31.74 30.89
N SER A 28 17.44 32.09 30.19
CA SER A 28 18.17 33.37 30.41
C SER A 28 19.55 33.42 29.74
N MET A 29 19.89 34.63 29.31
CA MET A 29 21.19 35.10 28.82
C MET A 29 22.35 34.87 29.81
N LYS A 30 23.57 34.63 29.29
CA LYS A 30 24.78 35.50 29.42
C LYS A 30 26.09 34.77 29.05
N HIS A 31 26.93 35.51 28.30
CA HIS A 31 28.40 35.73 28.44
C HIS A 31 29.21 34.78 29.36
N GLN A 32 30.50 34.46 29.18
CA GLN A 32 31.60 34.71 28.23
C GLN A 32 32.86 34.14 28.95
N VAL A 33 33.98 34.02 28.23
CA VAL A 33 35.39 33.95 28.72
C VAL A 33 36.02 32.55 28.91
N GLU A 34 36.93 32.25 27.97
CA GLU A 34 38.37 31.85 28.08
C GLU A 34 38.82 31.14 29.38
N SER A 35 39.74 30.16 29.41
CA SER A 35 41.04 30.05 28.73
C SER A 35 41.70 28.69 29.06
N GLU A 36 42.47 28.13 28.12
CA GLU A 36 43.80 27.45 28.28
C GLU A 36 43.95 26.24 29.26
N SER A 37 44.68 25.14 29.03
CA SER A 37 45.77 24.77 28.13
C SER A 37 46.14 23.27 28.32
N LYS A 38 46.61 22.61 27.23
CA LYS A 38 47.53 21.44 27.13
C LYS A 38 47.03 20.07 27.67
N ALA A 39 47.26 18.91 27.05
CA ALA A 39 48.34 18.48 26.16
C ALA A 39 47.94 17.29 25.24
N LYS A 40 48.42 17.39 24.00
CA LYS A 40 48.93 16.34 23.08
C LYS A 40 48.54 14.87 23.32
N LYS A 41 47.86 14.31 22.30
CA LYS A 41 48.30 13.07 21.66
C LYS A 41 48.07 13.18 20.16
N GLU A 42 49.15 13.48 19.45
CA GLU A 42 49.23 13.28 18.00
C GLU A 42 49.21 11.78 17.74
N VAL A 43 48.24 11.33 16.95
CA VAL A 43 48.43 10.18 16.05
C VAL A 43 48.06 10.68 14.67
N ASN A 44 49.08 10.62 13.83
CA ASN A 44 49.11 10.95 12.43
C ASN A 44 48.26 9.93 11.67
N ASP A 45 47.22 10.37 10.95
CA ASP A 45 46.71 9.63 9.78
C ASP A 45 46.31 10.64 8.70
N THR A 46 47.25 10.83 7.79
CA THR A 46 47.04 11.43 6.48
C THR A 46 45.99 10.66 5.67
N ALA A 47 45.21 11.44 4.93
CA ALA A 47 44.60 11.07 3.65
C ALA A 47 43.50 10.01 3.67
N GLY A 48 42.26 10.51 3.72
CA GLY A 48 41.08 9.74 3.39
C GLY A 48 39.83 10.60 3.28
N ALA A 49 39.94 11.81 2.71
CA ALA A 49 38.74 12.54 2.28
C ALA A 49 38.09 11.68 1.19
N SER A 50 37.06 10.92 1.56
CA SER A 50 36.22 10.26 0.58
C SER A 50 35.75 11.31 -0.43
N PRO A 51 35.85 11.05 -1.74
CA PRO A 51 35.44 12.02 -2.74
C PRO A 51 33.96 12.32 -2.53
N LYS A 52 33.67 13.49 -1.95
CA LYS A 52 32.31 13.98 -1.79
C LYS A 52 31.84 14.42 -3.16
N CYS A 53 30.80 13.78 -3.68
CA CYS A 53 30.15 14.21 -4.92
C CYS A 53 29.74 15.68 -4.77
N PRO A 54 30.01 16.57 -5.74
CA PRO A 54 29.53 17.97 -5.70
C PRO A 54 28.00 18.08 -5.67
N PHE A 55 27.28 16.98 -5.92
CA PHE A 55 25.82 16.86 -5.79
C PHE A 55 25.35 16.24 -4.45
N GLY A 56 26.27 15.94 -3.52
CA GLY A 56 25.94 15.51 -2.16
C GLY A 56 25.67 14.02 -1.96
N TYR A 57 25.88 13.16 -2.96
CA TYR A 57 25.70 11.72 -2.80
C TYR A 57 26.84 11.08 -2.01
N ASP A 58 26.55 10.58 -0.80
CA ASP A 58 27.45 9.73 -0.03
C ASP A 58 26.94 8.28 0.03
N SER A 59 27.85 7.35 0.32
CA SER A 59 27.57 5.91 0.36
C SER A 59 26.68 5.48 1.54
N GLN A 60 26.30 6.41 2.42
CA GLN A 60 25.45 6.13 3.58
C GLN A 60 24.01 6.64 3.38
N THR A 61 23.78 7.57 2.45
CA THR A 61 22.48 8.18 2.15
C THR A 61 22.26 8.36 0.65
N PHE A 62 22.47 7.30 -0.14
CA PHE A 62 22.38 7.33 -1.60
C PHE A 62 20.93 7.47 -2.11
N LYS A 63 20.31 8.64 -1.91
CA LYS A 63 19.09 9.05 -2.61
C LYS A 63 19.52 9.62 -3.95
N ILE A 64 19.32 8.89 -5.04
CA ILE A 64 19.80 9.17 -6.42
C ILE A 64 19.36 10.54 -7.02
N GLY A 65 18.59 11.35 -6.28
CA GLY A 65 18.26 12.72 -6.66
C GLY A 65 17.50 12.82 -8.00
N PRO A 66 17.70 13.89 -8.80
CA PRO A 66 16.96 14.10 -10.06
C PRO A 66 17.30 13.09 -11.16
N LEU A 67 18.30 12.22 -10.96
CA LEU A 67 18.69 11.16 -11.90
C LEU A 67 17.98 9.84 -11.64
N SER A 68 17.05 9.81 -10.68
CA SER A 68 16.27 8.62 -10.34
C SER A 68 14.98 8.56 -11.15
N CYS A 69 14.69 7.39 -11.68
CA CYS A 69 13.36 7.08 -12.16
C CYS A 69 12.46 6.86 -10.96
N MET A 70 11.41 7.65 -10.79
CA MET A 70 10.51 7.48 -9.65
C MET A 70 9.62 6.23 -9.69
N VAL A 71 9.53 5.53 -10.84
CA VAL A 71 8.75 4.30 -10.97
C VAL A 71 9.55 3.10 -10.46
N CYS A 72 10.81 2.98 -10.88
CA CYS A 72 11.69 1.89 -10.43
C CYS A 72 12.72 2.31 -9.39
N GLN A 73 12.69 3.56 -8.93
CA GLN A 73 13.61 4.18 -7.96
C GLN A 73 15.11 3.97 -8.22
N ALA A 74 15.47 3.50 -9.42
CA ALA A 74 16.83 3.29 -9.87
C ALA A 74 17.30 4.47 -10.72
N LEU A 75 18.59 4.51 -11.03
CA LEU A 75 19.14 5.46 -11.99
C LEU A 75 18.45 5.33 -13.35
N LEU A 76 18.04 6.46 -13.94
CA LEU A 76 17.36 6.53 -15.23
C LEU A 76 18.13 5.79 -16.33
N PHE A 77 17.47 4.85 -17.00
CA PHE A 77 18.03 4.05 -18.09
C PHE A 77 17.11 4.15 -19.30
N ASP A 78 17.69 4.37 -20.49
CA ASP A 78 16.96 4.82 -21.69
C ASP A 78 16.00 5.96 -21.35
N THR A 79 16.56 7.06 -20.88
CA THR A 79 15.81 8.20 -20.35
C THR A 79 14.80 8.70 -21.38
N SER A 80 13.54 8.77 -20.99
CA SER A 80 12.44 9.13 -21.88
C SER A 80 11.49 10.13 -21.23
N LYS A 81 11.03 11.11 -22.00
CA LYS A 81 10.08 12.17 -21.65
C LYS A 81 8.68 11.83 -22.13
N CYS A 82 7.69 12.08 -21.26
CA CYS A 82 6.29 12.07 -21.62
C CYS A 82 5.92 13.37 -22.34
N VAL A 83 5.18 13.29 -23.44
CA VAL A 83 4.58 14.48 -24.09
C VAL A 83 3.08 14.50 -23.76
N PRO A 84 2.52 15.67 -23.33
CA PRO A 84 3.13 17.01 -23.29
C PRO A 84 3.80 17.39 -21.96
N CYS A 85 3.64 16.61 -20.89
CA CYS A 85 4.02 17.05 -19.54
C CYS A 85 5.53 17.10 -19.25
N SER A 86 6.37 16.62 -20.17
CA SER A 86 7.84 16.61 -20.10
C SER A 86 8.45 15.87 -18.91
N HIS A 87 7.65 15.11 -18.16
CA HIS A 87 8.13 14.27 -17.06
C HIS A 87 8.97 13.10 -17.56
N VAL A 88 10.01 12.75 -16.81
CA VAL A 88 11.06 11.83 -17.23
C VAL A 88 11.04 10.53 -16.44
N PHE A 89 11.20 9.41 -17.15
CA PHE A 89 11.27 8.07 -16.60
C PHE A 89 12.23 7.19 -17.42
N CYS A 90 12.52 5.97 -16.96
CA CYS A 90 13.12 4.95 -17.83
C CYS A 90 12.14 4.56 -18.94
N LYS A 91 12.60 4.35 -20.18
CA LYS A 91 11.76 3.94 -21.32
C LYS A 91 10.89 2.73 -21.00
N ALA A 92 11.49 1.68 -20.45
CA ALA A 92 10.79 0.45 -20.09
C ALA A 92 9.79 0.64 -18.92
N CYS A 93 10.01 1.62 -18.05
CA CYS A 93 9.07 1.91 -16.97
C CYS A 93 7.83 2.62 -17.51
N ILE A 94 8.03 3.67 -18.32
CA ILE A 94 6.92 4.50 -18.80
C ILE A 94 6.09 3.83 -19.88
N SER A 95 6.67 2.90 -20.66
CA SER A 95 5.94 2.15 -21.69
C SER A 95 4.80 1.29 -21.14
N ARG A 96 4.75 1.03 -19.82
CA ARG A 96 3.67 0.30 -19.16
C ARG A 96 2.47 1.18 -18.77
N PHE A 97 2.56 2.50 -18.94
CA PHE A 97 1.52 3.44 -18.55
C PHE A 97 0.91 4.15 -19.76
N LYS A 98 -0.39 4.45 -19.69
CA LYS A 98 -1.10 5.27 -20.68
C LYS A 98 -1.10 6.76 -20.33
N ASP A 99 -0.95 7.07 -19.05
CA ASP A 99 -0.92 8.42 -18.49
C ASP A 99 0.28 8.59 -17.56
N CYS A 100 0.77 9.82 -17.45
CA CYS A 100 1.99 10.12 -16.72
C CYS A 100 1.85 9.78 -15.23
N PRO A 101 2.75 8.96 -14.64
CA PRO A 101 2.70 8.61 -13.22
C PRO A 101 2.82 9.80 -12.25
N LEU A 102 3.36 10.95 -12.70
CA LEU A 102 3.53 12.15 -11.87
C LEU A 102 2.31 13.05 -11.82
N CYS A 103 1.82 13.43 -12.99
CA CYS A 103 0.79 14.44 -13.13
C CYS A 103 -0.56 13.89 -13.59
N GLY A 104 -0.62 12.64 -14.07
CA GLY A 104 -1.83 12.03 -14.61
C GLY A 104 -2.25 12.55 -15.98
N ALA A 105 -1.39 13.33 -16.66
CA ALA A 105 -1.65 13.75 -18.05
C ALA A 105 -1.50 12.56 -19.00
N ASP A 106 -2.39 12.45 -19.97
CA ASP A 106 -2.31 11.40 -21.00
C ASP A 106 -0.98 11.49 -21.77
N ILE A 107 -0.39 10.33 -22.04
CA ILE A 107 0.87 10.23 -22.77
C ILE A 107 0.54 10.11 -24.26
N GLU A 108 0.70 11.20 -25.00
CA GLU A 108 0.51 11.20 -26.46
C GLU A 108 1.64 10.46 -27.16
N LYS A 109 2.87 10.68 -26.70
CA LYS A 109 4.09 10.02 -27.16
C LYS A 109 5.17 10.03 -26.09
N ILE A 110 6.10 9.09 -26.23
CA ILE A 110 7.30 8.96 -25.41
C ILE A 110 8.49 9.34 -26.28
N GLU A 111 9.23 10.38 -25.90
CA GLU A 111 10.41 10.86 -26.63
C GLU A 111 11.69 10.58 -25.86
N PRO A 112 12.78 10.12 -26.49
CA PRO A 112 14.04 9.92 -25.81
C PRO A 112 14.65 11.26 -25.36
N ASP A 113 15.20 11.31 -24.15
CA ASP A 113 15.95 12.45 -23.63
C ASP A 113 17.45 12.12 -23.57
N ALA A 114 18.10 12.22 -24.73
CA ALA A 114 19.52 11.94 -24.86
C ALA A 114 20.40 12.86 -23.99
N ASN A 115 19.95 14.08 -23.72
CA ASN A 115 20.69 15.03 -22.89
C ASN A 115 20.76 14.55 -21.45
N LEU A 116 19.62 14.22 -20.85
CA LEU A 116 19.58 13.72 -19.48
C LEU A 116 20.18 12.32 -19.37
N GLN A 117 19.99 11.46 -20.39
CA GLN A 117 20.69 10.18 -20.46
C GLN A 117 22.22 10.36 -20.40
N GLY A 118 22.77 11.30 -21.17
CA GLY A 118 24.20 11.63 -21.14
C GLY A 118 24.67 12.15 -19.77
N VAL A 119 23.84 12.89 -19.04
CA VAL A 119 24.15 13.30 -17.66
C VAL A 119 24.20 12.09 -16.72
N VAL A 120 23.26 11.15 -16.86
CA VAL A 120 23.23 9.91 -16.05
C VAL A 120 24.45 9.04 -16.36
N ASP A 121 24.83 8.90 -17.62
CA ASP A 121 25.97 8.06 -17.99
C ASP A 121 27.30 8.66 -17.52
N ARG A 122 27.47 9.98 -17.63
CA ARG A 122 28.62 10.69 -17.03
C ARG A 122 28.65 10.57 -15.51
N PHE A 123 27.49 10.58 -14.86
CA PHE A 123 27.39 10.34 -13.42
C PHE A 123 27.88 8.93 -13.06
N ILE A 124 27.48 7.91 -13.82
CA ILE A 124 27.91 6.53 -13.59
C ILE A 124 29.41 6.38 -13.80
N GLU A 125 29.95 6.93 -14.89
CA GLU A 125 31.38 6.91 -15.18
C GLU A 125 32.21 7.59 -14.08
N GLY A 126 31.72 8.72 -13.56
CA GLY A 126 32.36 9.45 -12.46
C GLY A 126 32.27 8.76 -11.09
N HIS A 127 31.40 7.77 -10.94
CA HIS A 127 31.16 7.07 -9.67
C HIS A 127 31.53 5.58 -9.78
N ALA A 128 32.81 5.27 -9.56
CA ALA A 128 33.43 3.95 -9.72
C ALA A 128 32.76 2.74 -9.01
N ARG A 129 31.80 2.96 -8.10
CA ARG A 129 31.01 1.90 -7.46
C ARG A 129 29.75 1.51 -8.24
N ILE A 130 29.34 2.32 -9.22
CA ILE A 130 28.15 2.10 -10.04
C ILE A 130 28.62 1.53 -11.37
N LYS A 131 28.35 0.25 -11.64
CA LYS A 131 28.66 -0.38 -12.93
C LYS A 131 27.37 -0.75 -13.63
N ARG A 132 27.15 -0.22 -14.83
CA ARG A 132 26.14 -0.75 -15.77
C ARG A 132 26.80 -1.82 -16.64
N SER A 133 26.18 -3.00 -16.75
CA SER A 133 26.56 -3.96 -17.79
C SER A 133 26.11 -3.40 -19.13
N VAL A 134 27.06 -2.96 -19.96
CA VAL A 134 26.78 -2.53 -21.33
C VAL A 134 26.71 -3.78 -22.18
N SER A 135 25.53 -4.15 -22.67
CA SER A 135 25.42 -5.11 -23.78
C SER A 135 25.67 -4.35 -25.08
N SER A 136 26.94 -4.20 -25.44
CA SER A 136 27.31 -3.80 -26.80
C SER A 136 27.18 -5.03 -27.69
N ASP A 137 26.30 -4.96 -28.69
CA ASP A 137 26.21 -5.92 -29.78
C ASP A 137 27.50 -5.92 -30.60
N THR A 138 28.49 -6.70 -30.18
CA THR A 138 29.60 -7.16 -31.02
C THR A 138 30.08 -8.52 -30.50
N ASP A 139 29.72 -9.56 -31.25
CA ASP A 139 30.26 -10.92 -31.33
C ASP A 139 30.93 -11.55 -30.09
N GLY A 140 30.27 -12.60 -29.58
CA GLY A 140 30.94 -13.86 -29.22
C GLY A 140 31.53 -13.97 -27.81
N GLU A 141 30.67 -14.17 -26.81
CA GLU A 141 30.76 -15.24 -25.78
C GLU A 141 29.60 -15.08 -24.80
N ALA A 142 28.96 -16.19 -24.43
CA ALA A 142 27.81 -16.23 -23.54
C ALA A 142 28.21 -15.83 -22.11
N ALA A 143 28.26 -14.52 -21.84
CA ALA A 143 28.29 -14.00 -20.48
C ALA A 143 26.85 -13.98 -19.96
N GLU A 144 26.54 -14.90 -19.05
CA GLU A 144 25.28 -14.96 -18.31
C GLU A 144 24.84 -13.56 -17.86
N SER A 145 23.71 -13.09 -18.41
CA SER A 145 23.05 -11.87 -17.97
C SER A 145 22.53 -12.09 -16.56
N LYS A 146 23.38 -11.90 -15.54
CA LYS A 146 22.91 -11.86 -14.16
C LYS A 146 21.97 -10.66 -14.06
N PRO A 147 20.67 -10.86 -13.80
CA PRO A 147 19.75 -9.75 -13.62
C PRO A 147 20.28 -8.90 -12.47
N ILE A 148 20.45 -7.60 -12.71
CA ILE A 148 20.74 -6.65 -11.64
C ILE A 148 19.44 -6.57 -10.81
N ILE A 149 19.36 -7.40 -9.78
CA ILE A 149 18.28 -7.37 -8.80
C ILE A 149 18.62 -6.23 -7.86
N TYR A 150 17.97 -5.07 -8.04
CA TYR A 150 17.94 -4.04 -7.00
C TYR A 150 17.09 -4.59 -5.84
N GLU A 151 17.76 -5.07 -4.80
CA GLU A 151 17.23 -6.01 -3.80
C GLU A 151 16.10 -5.46 -2.91
N ASP A 152 15.81 -4.15 -2.94
CA ASP A 152 14.81 -3.53 -2.04
C ASP A 152 13.78 -2.59 -2.71
N VAL A 153 13.75 -2.51 -4.05
CA VAL A 153 12.88 -1.53 -4.75
C VAL A 153 11.41 -1.98 -4.85
N SER A 154 11.14 -3.28 -4.74
CA SER A 154 9.81 -3.81 -5.13
C SER A 154 8.68 -3.43 -4.18
N LEU A 155 8.93 -3.39 -2.86
CA LEU A 155 7.95 -2.93 -1.86
C LEU A 155 7.71 -1.43 -1.94
N GLU A 156 8.75 -0.63 -2.15
CA GLU A 156 8.63 0.83 -2.30
C GLU A 156 7.87 1.18 -3.60
N ARG A 157 8.14 0.46 -4.69
CA ARG A 157 7.40 0.58 -5.95
C ARG A 157 5.92 0.19 -5.79
N GLY A 158 5.62 -0.90 -5.08
CA GLY A 158 4.23 -1.30 -4.78
C GLY A 158 3.47 -0.20 -4.05
N SER A 159 4.08 0.37 -3.00
CA SER A 159 3.51 1.49 -2.24
C SER A 159 3.25 2.71 -3.13
N PHE A 160 4.22 3.06 -3.98
CA PHE A 160 4.09 4.16 -4.92
C PHE A 160 2.94 3.95 -5.92
N LEU A 161 2.82 2.75 -6.50
CA LEU A 161 1.76 2.42 -7.45
C LEU A 161 0.38 2.52 -6.81
N VAL A 162 0.21 2.00 -5.59
CA VAL A 162 -1.05 2.11 -4.85
C VAL A 162 -1.38 3.56 -4.53
N GLN A 163 -0.41 4.36 -4.08
CA GLN A 163 -0.66 5.78 -3.80
C GLN A 163 -1.11 6.56 -5.04
N GLN A 164 -0.47 6.32 -6.19
CA GLN A 164 -0.88 6.97 -7.43
C GLN A 164 -2.21 6.45 -7.95
N ALA A 165 -2.49 5.15 -7.78
CA ALA A 165 -3.79 4.59 -8.12
C ALA A 165 -4.90 5.24 -7.29
N MET A 166 -4.69 5.42 -5.99
CA MET A 166 -5.65 6.08 -5.10
C MET A 166 -5.89 7.54 -5.48
N ARG A 167 -4.83 8.25 -5.92
CA ARG A 167 -4.96 9.61 -6.44
C ARG A 167 -5.78 9.64 -7.74
N ALA A 168 -5.50 8.75 -8.68
CA ALA A 168 -6.24 8.62 -9.93
C ALA A 168 -7.72 8.26 -9.68
N PHE A 169 -7.98 7.32 -8.77
CA PHE A 169 -9.32 6.90 -8.38
C PHE A 169 -10.14 8.07 -7.80
N ARG A 170 -9.54 8.86 -6.88
CA ARG A 170 -10.19 10.07 -6.33
C ARG A 170 -10.45 11.13 -7.40
N ALA A 171 -9.60 11.20 -8.42
CA ALA A 171 -9.78 12.08 -9.57
C ALA A 171 -10.77 11.53 -10.62
N GLN A 172 -11.47 10.43 -10.34
CA GLN A 172 -12.38 9.74 -11.27
C GLN A 172 -11.70 9.23 -12.56
N ASN A 173 -10.37 9.14 -12.58
CA ASN A 173 -9.64 8.49 -13.65
C ASN A 173 -9.48 7.00 -13.32
N LEU A 174 -10.57 6.26 -13.49
CA LEU A 174 -10.66 4.85 -13.07
C LEU A 174 -9.76 3.92 -13.90
N GLU A 175 -9.56 4.23 -15.19
CA GLU A 175 -8.65 3.48 -16.07
C GLU A 175 -7.19 3.58 -15.60
N SER A 176 -6.76 4.80 -15.27
CA SER A 176 -5.44 5.10 -14.71
C SER A 176 -5.22 4.40 -13.37
N ALA A 177 -6.24 4.39 -12.51
CA ALA A 177 -6.22 3.68 -11.23
C ALA A 177 -6.11 2.16 -11.42
N LYS A 178 -6.97 1.58 -12.27
CA LYS A 178 -6.98 0.15 -12.60
C LYS A 178 -5.63 -0.27 -13.16
N SER A 179 -5.08 0.46 -14.13
CA SER A 179 -3.78 0.16 -14.72
C SER A 179 -2.65 0.10 -13.69
N ARG A 180 -2.59 1.07 -12.76
CA ARG A 180 -1.56 1.10 -11.70
C ARG A 180 -1.71 -0.06 -10.71
N LEU A 181 -2.93 -0.37 -10.31
CA LEU A 181 -3.19 -1.50 -9.41
C LEU A 181 -2.92 -2.84 -10.10
N SER A 182 -3.21 -2.98 -11.39
CA SER A 182 -2.88 -4.19 -12.16
C SER A 182 -1.39 -4.42 -12.22
N LEU A 183 -0.60 -3.37 -12.49
CA LEU A 183 0.87 -3.43 -12.44
C LEU A 183 1.37 -3.84 -11.06
N CYS A 184 0.77 -3.28 -9.99
CA CYS A 184 1.12 -3.65 -8.63
C CYS A 184 0.79 -5.12 -8.31
N ALA A 185 -0.38 -5.61 -8.76
CA ALA A 185 -0.80 -6.99 -8.55
C ALA A 185 0.11 -7.97 -9.31
N GLU A 186 0.47 -7.65 -10.56
CA GLU A 186 1.46 -8.41 -11.34
C GLU A 186 2.81 -8.48 -10.63
N ASP A 187 3.35 -7.33 -10.19
CA ASP A 187 4.64 -7.27 -9.52
C ASP A 187 4.64 -8.12 -8.21
N VAL A 188 3.52 -8.16 -7.47
CA VAL A 188 3.38 -9.01 -6.26
C VAL A 188 3.20 -10.49 -6.62
N ARG A 189 2.47 -10.83 -7.69
CA ARG A 189 2.36 -12.22 -8.17
C ARG A 189 3.71 -12.79 -8.60
N ASP A 190 4.50 -12.00 -9.34
CA ASP A 190 5.87 -12.39 -9.73
C ASP A 190 6.76 -12.67 -8.50
N GLN A 191 6.59 -11.91 -7.42
CA GLN A 191 7.30 -12.16 -6.16
C GLN A 191 6.83 -13.44 -5.47
N LEU A 192 5.52 -13.68 -5.45
CA LEU A 192 4.93 -14.91 -4.90
C LEU A 192 5.44 -16.16 -5.64
N GLU A 193 5.63 -16.09 -6.95
CA GLU A 193 6.20 -17.21 -7.73
C GLU A 193 7.68 -17.48 -7.38
N LYS A 194 8.45 -16.43 -7.10
CA LYS A 194 9.89 -16.54 -6.79
C LYS A 194 10.18 -16.95 -5.35
N VAL A 195 9.47 -16.33 -4.40
CA VAL A 195 9.73 -16.46 -2.95
C VAL A 195 8.77 -17.45 -2.29
N GLY A 196 7.65 -17.75 -2.94
CA GLY A 196 6.57 -18.56 -2.39
C GLY A 196 5.54 -17.74 -1.60
N ASN A 197 4.48 -18.42 -1.14
CA ASN A 197 3.39 -17.80 -0.38
C ASN A 197 3.87 -17.38 1.02
N THR A 198 4.18 -16.10 1.20
CA THR A 198 4.39 -15.49 2.52
C THR A 198 3.13 -14.77 3.00
N SER A 199 2.92 -14.68 4.32
CA SER A 199 1.76 -13.98 4.89
C SER A 199 1.66 -12.54 4.41
N GLU A 200 2.79 -11.85 4.34
CA GLU A 200 2.89 -10.45 3.90
C GLU A 200 2.47 -10.29 2.43
N LEU A 201 3.04 -11.07 1.51
CA LEU A 201 2.71 -10.97 0.08
C LEU A 201 1.25 -11.35 -0.20
N CYS A 202 0.72 -12.35 0.51
CA CYS A 202 -0.69 -12.72 0.42
C CYS A 202 -1.61 -11.59 0.93
N SER A 203 -1.23 -10.91 2.02
CA SER A 203 -1.97 -9.76 2.56
C SER A 203 -1.96 -8.59 1.56
N GLN A 204 -0.78 -8.24 1.05
CA GLN A 204 -0.59 -7.18 0.06
C GLN A 204 -1.37 -7.45 -1.22
N LEU A 205 -1.25 -8.67 -1.78
CA LEU A 205 -1.99 -9.04 -2.99
C LEU A 205 -3.50 -9.00 -2.73
N GLY A 206 -3.96 -9.55 -1.60
CA GLY A 206 -5.36 -9.51 -1.19
C GLY A 206 -5.93 -8.09 -1.13
N ALA A 207 -5.17 -7.15 -0.56
CA ALA A 207 -5.56 -5.74 -0.49
C ALA A 207 -5.60 -5.08 -1.89
N VAL A 208 -4.57 -5.26 -2.72
CA VAL A 208 -4.49 -4.71 -4.07
C VAL A 208 -5.62 -5.25 -4.96
N LEU A 209 -5.94 -6.54 -4.85
CA LEU A 209 -7.07 -7.16 -5.54
C LEU A 209 -8.41 -6.57 -5.10
N GLY A 210 -8.58 -6.30 -3.80
CA GLY A 210 -9.76 -5.60 -3.30
C GLY A 210 -9.92 -4.20 -3.93
N MET A 211 -8.82 -3.46 -4.07
CA MET A 211 -8.82 -2.15 -4.73
C MET A 211 -9.12 -2.26 -6.24
N LEU A 212 -8.64 -3.30 -6.91
CA LEU A 212 -8.99 -3.60 -8.32
C LEU A 212 -10.47 -3.90 -8.48
N GLY A 213 -11.05 -4.67 -7.54
CA GLY A 213 -12.48 -4.94 -7.48
C GLY A 213 -13.29 -3.65 -7.35
N ASP A 214 -12.86 -2.72 -6.50
CA ASP A 214 -13.48 -1.41 -6.37
C ASP A 214 -13.40 -0.56 -7.64
N CYS A 215 -12.26 -0.59 -8.34
CA CYS A 215 -12.10 0.08 -9.62
C CYS A 215 -13.08 -0.49 -10.67
N CYS A 216 -13.12 -1.82 -10.82
CA CYS A 216 -14.01 -2.46 -11.79
C CYS A 216 -15.49 -2.17 -11.46
N ARG A 217 -15.87 -2.21 -10.18
CA ARG A 217 -17.22 -1.85 -9.73
C ARG A 217 -17.56 -0.40 -10.08
N ALA A 218 -16.65 0.55 -9.83
CA ALA A 218 -16.86 1.95 -10.15
C ALA A 218 -16.97 2.20 -11.67
N MET A 219 -16.32 1.37 -12.48
CA MET A 219 -16.43 1.38 -13.95
C MET A 219 -17.69 0.69 -14.49
N GLY A 220 -18.51 0.08 -13.62
CA GLY A 220 -19.68 -0.70 -14.03
C GLY A 220 -19.38 -2.13 -14.49
N ASP A 221 -18.14 -2.59 -14.38
CA ASP A 221 -17.72 -3.95 -14.71
C ASP A 221 -17.89 -4.87 -13.48
N ALA A 222 -19.13 -5.28 -13.24
CA ALA A 222 -19.50 -6.12 -12.09
C ALA A 222 -18.83 -7.50 -12.15
N SER A 223 -18.68 -8.09 -13.33
CA SER A 223 -18.09 -9.42 -13.50
C SER A 223 -16.62 -9.43 -13.10
N SER A 224 -15.82 -8.49 -13.59
CA SER A 224 -14.41 -8.37 -13.17
C SER A 224 -14.29 -7.99 -11.70
N ALA A 225 -15.20 -7.16 -11.18
CA ALA A 225 -15.21 -6.80 -9.77
C ALA A 225 -15.38 -8.03 -8.87
N VAL A 226 -16.37 -8.89 -9.16
CA VAL A 226 -16.57 -10.16 -8.42
C VAL A 226 -15.32 -11.03 -8.51
N ALA A 227 -14.74 -11.21 -9.69
CA ALA A 227 -13.54 -12.03 -9.86
C ALA A 227 -12.37 -11.55 -8.99
N TYR A 228 -12.08 -10.25 -8.98
CA TYR A 228 -11.02 -9.69 -8.15
C TYR A 228 -11.31 -9.78 -6.64
N PHE A 229 -12.56 -9.57 -6.22
CA PHE A 229 -12.91 -9.74 -4.81
C PHE A 229 -12.84 -11.21 -4.37
N GLU A 230 -13.23 -12.16 -5.22
CA GLU A 230 -13.12 -13.59 -4.92
C GLU A 230 -11.65 -14.03 -4.82
N GLU A 231 -10.79 -13.54 -5.71
CA GLU A 231 -9.34 -13.77 -5.64
C GLU A 231 -8.76 -13.15 -4.35
N SER A 232 -9.17 -11.92 -4.00
CA SER A 232 -8.79 -11.26 -2.73
C SER A 232 -9.17 -12.13 -1.52
N VAL A 233 -10.42 -12.63 -1.48
CA VAL A 233 -10.91 -13.53 -0.44
C VAL A 233 -10.06 -14.81 -0.36
N GLN A 234 -9.70 -15.40 -1.49
CA GLN A 234 -8.91 -16.63 -1.54
C GLN A 234 -7.51 -16.47 -0.92
N PHE A 235 -6.85 -15.32 -1.12
CA PHE A 235 -5.56 -15.03 -0.50
C PHE A 235 -5.72 -14.70 0.99
N LEU A 236 -6.65 -13.81 1.35
CA LEU A 236 -6.83 -13.38 2.73
C LEU A 236 -7.37 -14.50 3.64
N SER A 237 -8.17 -15.44 3.13
CA SER A 237 -8.71 -16.55 3.92
C SER A 237 -7.64 -17.55 4.40
N LYS A 238 -6.46 -17.53 3.79
CA LYS A 238 -5.33 -18.41 4.16
C LYS A 238 -4.48 -17.81 5.28
N LEU A 239 -4.72 -16.57 5.65
CA LEU A 239 -3.95 -15.84 6.63
C LEU A 239 -4.53 -16.02 8.05
N PRO A 240 -3.72 -15.83 9.09
CA PRO A 240 -4.19 -15.84 10.47
C PRO A 240 -5.36 -14.86 10.69
N LYS A 241 -6.37 -15.30 11.45
CA LYS A 241 -7.59 -14.52 11.76
C LYS A 241 -7.43 -13.58 12.96
N ASP A 242 -6.27 -13.57 13.60
CA ASP A 242 -5.93 -12.68 14.71
C ASP A 242 -5.55 -11.26 14.22
N ASP A 243 -5.19 -11.13 12.95
CA ASP A 243 -4.96 -9.83 12.32
C ASP A 243 -6.30 -9.15 11.98
N MET A 244 -6.55 -8.04 12.69
CA MET A 244 -7.75 -7.22 12.55
C MET A 244 -7.88 -6.56 11.17
N GLU A 245 -6.77 -6.18 10.55
CA GLU A 245 -6.77 -5.50 9.25
C GLU A 245 -7.09 -6.49 8.12
N ILE A 246 -6.49 -7.67 8.17
CA ILE A 246 -6.78 -8.78 7.24
C ILE A 246 -8.25 -9.17 7.37
N THR A 247 -8.72 -9.35 8.61
CA THR A 247 -10.09 -9.78 8.87
C THR A 247 -11.12 -8.75 8.43
N HIS A 248 -10.84 -7.46 8.68
CA HIS A 248 -11.67 -6.37 8.17
C HIS A 248 -11.72 -6.40 6.65
N THR A 249 -10.57 -6.45 5.97
CA THR A 249 -10.47 -6.45 4.50
C THR A 249 -11.20 -7.65 3.89
N LEU A 250 -11.02 -8.84 4.45
CA LEU A 250 -11.73 -10.06 4.03
C LEU A 250 -13.25 -9.90 4.13
N SER A 251 -13.75 -9.38 5.25
CA SER A 251 -15.18 -9.14 5.46
C SER A 251 -15.76 -8.11 4.47
N VAL A 252 -14.98 -7.07 4.16
CA VAL A 252 -15.38 -6.03 3.20
C VAL A 252 -15.46 -6.60 1.79
N SER A 253 -14.48 -7.39 1.34
CA SER A 253 -14.51 -8.04 0.03
C SER A 253 -15.71 -8.98 -0.10
N LEU A 254 -16.00 -9.80 0.91
CA LEU A 254 -17.19 -10.67 0.94
C LEU A 254 -18.49 -9.85 0.86
N ASN A 255 -18.60 -8.77 1.63
CA ASN A 255 -19.76 -7.88 1.58
C ASN A 255 -19.94 -7.24 0.21
N LYS A 256 -18.86 -6.83 -0.45
CA LYS A 256 -18.95 -6.22 -1.79
C LYS A 256 -19.40 -7.22 -2.86
N ILE A 257 -18.95 -8.47 -2.77
CA ILE A 257 -19.49 -9.54 -3.64
C ILE A 257 -20.98 -9.75 -3.36
N GLY A 258 -21.37 -9.80 -2.08
CA GLY A 258 -22.78 -9.91 -1.67
C GLY A 258 -23.63 -8.77 -2.24
N ASP A 259 -23.16 -7.53 -2.15
CA ASP A 259 -23.83 -6.35 -2.72
C ASP A 259 -23.99 -6.49 -4.24
N LEU A 260 -22.93 -6.89 -4.96
CA LEU A 260 -22.98 -7.09 -6.41
C LEU A 260 -23.97 -8.19 -6.82
N LYS A 261 -23.99 -9.32 -6.11
CA LYS A 261 -24.93 -10.41 -6.35
C LYS A 261 -26.37 -10.04 -6.02
N TYR A 262 -26.57 -9.24 -4.97
CA TYR A 262 -27.87 -8.74 -4.60
C TYR A 262 -28.46 -7.85 -5.71
N TYR A 263 -27.68 -6.91 -6.24
CA TYR A 263 -28.12 -6.05 -7.34
C TYR A 263 -28.32 -6.81 -8.66
N ASP A 264 -27.62 -7.92 -8.86
CA ASP A 264 -27.82 -8.86 -9.98
C ASP A 264 -29.08 -9.73 -9.82
N GLY A 265 -29.74 -9.68 -8.65
CA GLY A 265 -30.93 -10.48 -8.34
C GLY A 265 -30.63 -11.91 -7.88
N ASP A 266 -29.36 -12.32 -7.79
CA ASP A 266 -28.93 -13.60 -7.22
C ASP A 266 -28.90 -13.51 -5.69
N LEU A 267 -30.10 -13.43 -5.10
CA LEU A 267 -30.30 -13.29 -3.66
C LEU A 267 -29.70 -14.47 -2.87
N GLN A 268 -29.70 -15.68 -3.44
CA GLN A 268 -29.14 -16.85 -2.76
C GLN A 268 -27.60 -16.74 -2.65
N ALA A 269 -26.92 -16.33 -3.72
CA ALA A 269 -25.48 -16.06 -3.65
C ALA A 269 -25.17 -14.87 -2.74
N ALA A 270 -25.96 -13.79 -2.82
CA ALA A 270 -25.80 -12.62 -1.96
C ALA A 270 -25.86 -13.01 -0.47
N ARG A 271 -26.88 -13.79 -0.09
CA ARG A 271 -27.04 -14.34 1.25
C ARG A 271 -25.83 -15.14 1.69
N SER A 272 -25.32 -16.03 0.83
CA SER A 272 -24.13 -16.84 1.12
C SER A 272 -22.91 -15.97 1.43
N TYR A 273 -22.66 -14.94 0.62
CA TYR A 273 -21.53 -14.03 0.82
C TYR A 273 -21.67 -13.14 2.06
N TYR A 274 -22.85 -12.58 2.32
CA TYR A 274 -23.11 -11.83 3.55
C TYR A 274 -22.97 -12.71 4.80
N PHE A 275 -23.45 -13.95 4.75
CA PHE A 275 -23.33 -14.87 5.87
C PHE A 275 -21.87 -15.26 6.14
N LYS A 276 -21.06 -15.46 5.09
CA LYS A 276 -19.60 -15.66 5.24
C LYS A 276 -18.94 -14.46 5.91
N SER A 277 -19.28 -13.24 5.48
CA SER A 277 -18.78 -12.00 6.07
C SER A 277 -19.18 -11.85 7.55
N LEU A 278 -20.43 -12.16 7.89
CA LEU A 278 -20.93 -12.18 9.26
C LEU A 278 -20.13 -13.15 10.15
N ASN A 279 -19.86 -14.38 9.67
CA ASN A 279 -19.09 -15.36 10.43
C ASN A 279 -17.66 -14.89 10.69
N VAL A 280 -17.02 -14.30 9.68
CA VAL A 280 -15.67 -13.71 9.82
C VAL A 280 -15.65 -12.65 10.93
N ARG A 281 -16.65 -11.77 10.99
CA ARG A 281 -16.73 -10.71 12.03
C ARG A 281 -17.10 -11.27 13.41
N ARG A 282 -17.98 -12.28 13.48
CA ARG A 282 -18.36 -12.94 14.74
C ARG A 282 -17.19 -13.67 15.39
N ASP A 283 -16.36 -14.34 14.60
CA ASP A 283 -15.17 -15.04 15.12
C ASP A 283 -14.25 -14.05 15.87
N VAL A 284 -14.03 -12.86 15.31
CA VAL A 284 -13.19 -11.82 15.93
C VAL A 284 -13.74 -11.29 17.26
N VAL A 285 -15.06 -11.07 17.35
CA VAL A 285 -15.70 -10.52 18.56
C VAL A 285 -15.70 -11.53 19.72
N LYS A 286 -15.65 -12.85 19.42
CA LYS A 286 -15.51 -13.87 20.47
C LYS A 286 -14.13 -13.82 21.13
N ASP A 287 -13.10 -13.52 20.34
CA ASP A 287 -11.70 -13.58 20.76
C ASP A 287 -11.20 -12.23 21.32
N ASN A 288 -11.81 -11.10 20.93
CA ASN A 288 -11.47 -9.76 21.40
C ASN A 288 -12.63 -9.10 22.14
N SER A 289 -12.39 -8.67 23.38
CA SER A 289 -13.41 -8.09 24.26
C SER A 289 -14.11 -6.89 23.62
N ASN A 290 -15.37 -7.08 23.19
CA ASN A 290 -16.45 -6.10 23.08
C ASN A 290 -16.07 -4.66 22.65
N VAL A 291 -15.24 -4.51 21.62
CA VAL A 291 -14.91 -3.20 21.06
C VAL A 291 -16.13 -2.67 20.29
N PRO A 292 -16.63 -1.44 20.58
CA PRO A 292 -17.86 -0.93 19.98
C PRO A 292 -17.89 -0.95 18.44
N SER A 293 -16.75 -0.68 17.78
CA SER A 293 -16.65 -0.71 16.32
C SER A 293 -16.86 -2.12 15.74
N GLN A 294 -16.36 -3.17 16.40
CA GLN A 294 -16.50 -4.55 15.95
C GLN A 294 -17.94 -5.05 16.11
N VAL A 295 -18.61 -4.66 17.20
CA VAL A 295 -20.03 -5.00 17.41
C VAL A 295 -20.91 -4.30 16.38
N LEU A 296 -20.65 -3.03 16.08
CA LEU A 296 -21.35 -2.32 15.00
C LEU A 296 -21.14 -3.03 13.66
N ASP A 297 -19.92 -3.49 13.39
CA ASP A 297 -19.60 -4.26 12.19
C ASP A 297 -20.38 -5.59 12.09
N VAL A 298 -20.58 -6.30 13.21
CA VAL A 298 -21.42 -7.50 13.27
C VAL A 298 -22.90 -7.16 13.07
N ALA A 299 -23.41 -6.13 13.74
CA ALA A 299 -24.81 -5.70 13.63
C ALA A 299 -25.17 -5.28 12.19
N VAL A 300 -24.28 -4.55 11.51
CA VAL A 300 -24.47 -4.21 10.09
C VAL A 300 -24.50 -5.46 9.21
N SER A 301 -23.67 -6.47 9.51
CA SER A 301 -23.63 -7.71 8.73
C SER A 301 -24.87 -8.57 8.96
N LEU A 302 -25.39 -8.59 10.20
CA LEU A 302 -26.68 -9.21 10.52
C LEU A 302 -27.82 -8.56 9.75
N ALA A 303 -27.89 -7.22 9.76
CA ALA A 303 -28.90 -6.49 9.03
C ALA A 303 -28.87 -6.78 7.52
N LYS A 304 -27.67 -6.92 6.92
CA LYS A 304 -27.54 -7.31 5.52
C LYS A 304 -28.07 -8.72 5.24
N VAL A 305 -27.75 -9.71 6.09
CA VAL A 305 -28.28 -11.08 5.94
C VAL A 305 -29.81 -11.08 6.08
N ALA A 306 -30.33 -10.42 7.11
CA ALA A 306 -31.77 -10.31 7.37
C ALA A 306 -32.53 -9.60 6.23
N ASP A 307 -31.94 -8.57 5.62
CA ASP A 307 -32.54 -7.89 4.47
C ASP A 307 -32.65 -8.83 3.25
N VAL A 308 -31.65 -9.68 3.01
CA VAL A 308 -31.74 -10.70 1.95
C VAL A 308 -32.76 -11.77 2.29
N ASP A 309 -32.80 -12.25 3.54
CA ASP A 309 -33.80 -13.21 4.01
C ASP A 309 -35.23 -12.68 3.80
N ARG A 310 -35.45 -11.39 4.08
CA ARG A 310 -36.73 -10.73 3.82
C ARG A 310 -37.11 -10.79 2.34
N ASN A 311 -36.15 -10.51 1.44
CA ASN A 311 -36.42 -10.53 0.00
C ASN A 311 -36.56 -11.93 -0.59
N LEU A 312 -35.99 -12.95 0.08
CA LEU A 312 -36.24 -14.35 -0.23
C LEU A 312 -37.62 -14.83 0.27
N GLY A 313 -38.31 -14.04 1.09
CA GLY A 313 -39.62 -14.36 1.67
C GLY A 313 -39.56 -15.03 3.05
N ASP A 314 -38.37 -15.17 3.63
CA ASP A 314 -38.16 -15.78 4.94
C ASP A 314 -38.33 -14.75 6.08
N GLU A 315 -39.53 -14.17 6.19
CA GLU A 315 -39.84 -13.03 7.07
C GLU A 315 -39.50 -13.28 8.55
N LYS A 316 -39.71 -14.51 9.03
CA LYS A 316 -39.37 -14.89 10.41
C LYS A 316 -37.86 -14.84 10.65
N VAL A 317 -37.07 -15.41 9.73
CA VAL A 317 -35.60 -15.41 9.84
C VAL A 317 -35.04 -14.00 9.75
N ALA A 318 -35.61 -13.18 8.87
CA ALA A 318 -35.27 -11.77 8.77
C ALA A 318 -35.54 -11.01 10.08
N THR A 319 -36.74 -11.20 10.67
CA THR A 319 -37.13 -10.55 11.92
C THR A 319 -36.20 -10.95 13.07
N ASP A 320 -35.91 -12.26 13.19
CA ASP A 320 -34.99 -12.79 14.21
C ASP A 320 -33.58 -12.19 14.04
N GLY A 321 -33.09 -12.09 12.79
CA GLY A 321 -31.79 -11.50 12.48
C GLY A 321 -31.70 -9.99 12.75
N PHE A 322 -32.76 -9.23 12.46
CA PHE A 322 -32.82 -7.80 12.81
C PHE A 322 -32.89 -7.60 14.32
N GLN A 323 -33.64 -8.43 15.03
CA GLN A 323 -33.71 -8.36 16.49
C GLN A 323 -32.35 -8.64 17.13
N GLU A 324 -31.63 -9.65 16.65
CA GLU A 324 -30.26 -9.92 17.13
C GLU A 324 -29.32 -8.72 16.92
N ALA A 325 -29.43 -8.03 15.78
CA ALA A 325 -28.64 -6.84 15.52
C ALA A 325 -28.97 -5.67 16.48
N ILE A 326 -30.26 -5.49 16.81
CA ILE A 326 -30.73 -4.47 17.76
C ILE A 326 -30.21 -4.78 19.17
N ASP A 327 -30.40 -6.02 19.64
CA ASP A 327 -29.97 -6.46 20.97
C ASP A 327 -28.45 -6.22 21.18
N LEU A 328 -27.65 -6.49 20.14
CA LEU A 328 -26.21 -6.22 20.16
C LEU A 328 -25.91 -4.72 20.34
N LEU A 329 -26.60 -3.84 19.61
CA LEU A 329 -26.40 -2.39 19.67
C LEU A 329 -26.90 -1.79 21.01
N GLU A 330 -28.00 -2.29 21.55
CA GLU A 330 -28.51 -1.88 22.86
C GLU A 330 -27.52 -2.25 23.98
N SER A 331 -26.94 -3.45 23.92
CA SER A 331 -25.95 -3.91 24.90
C SER A 331 -24.69 -3.02 24.96
N LEU A 332 -24.31 -2.39 23.84
CA LEU A 332 -23.22 -1.40 23.80
C LEU A 332 -23.60 -0.10 24.50
N THR A 333 -24.81 0.38 24.27
CA THR A 333 -25.30 1.66 24.82
C THR A 333 -25.34 1.60 26.35
N LEU A 334 -25.87 0.51 26.90
CA LEU A 334 -25.94 0.28 28.35
C LEU A 334 -24.56 0.22 29.02
N LYS A 335 -23.56 -0.37 28.36
CA LYS A 335 -22.18 -0.41 28.87
C LYS A 335 -21.50 0.96 28.85
N SER A 336 -21.80 1.78 27.84
CA SER A 336 -21.24 3.14 27.75
C SER A 336 -21.76 4.04 28.87
N GLU A 337 -23.05 3.96 29.21
CA GLU A 337 -23.66 4.73 30.31
C GLU A 337 -23.13 4.29 31.68
N ALA A 338 -22.94 2.99 31.90
CA ALA A 338 -22.33 2.47 33.13
C ALA A 338 -20.88 2.97 33.29
N SER A 339 -20.08 2.97 32.22
CA SER A 339 -18.70 3.48 32.26
C SER A 339 -18.62 5.00 32.49
N ALA A 340 -19.59 5.77 31.98
CA ALA A 340 -19.66 7.21 32.18
C ALA A 340 -20.08 7.61 33.61
N LEU A 341 -20.81 6.73 34.31
CA LEU A 341 -21.17 6.91 35.72
C LEU A 341 -20.00 6.58 36.65
N GLU A 342 -19.19 5.57 36.35
CA GLU A 342 -17.99 5.20 37.14
C GLU A 342 -16.85 6.24 37.04
N GLN A 343 -16.69 6.93 35.91
CA GLN A 343 -15.69 7.99 35.77
C GLN A 343 -16.07 9.32 36.48
N ARG A 344 -17.30 9.42 36.99
CA ARG A 344 -17.85 10.62 37.64
C ARG A 344 -18.02 10.48 39.16
N SER A 345 -17.64 9.34 39.75
CA SER A 345 -17.65 9.07 41.20
C SER A 345 -16.26 9.18 41.81
#